data_AF-A0A1G7G4J5-F1
#
_entry.id   AF-A0A1G7G4J5-F1
#
_cell.length_a   1.000
_cell.length_b   1.000
_cell.length_c   1.000
_cell.angle_alpha   90.00
_cell.angle_beta   90.00
_cell.angle_gamma   90.00
#
_symmetry.space_group_name_H-M   'P 1'
#
loop_
_entity.id
_entity.type
_entity.pdbx_description
1 polymer ?
#
loop_
_entity_poly.entity_id
_entity_poly.type
_entity_poly.pdbx_seq_one_letter_code
_entity_poly.pdbx_strand_id
1 'polypeptide(L)'
;MRIAAFCDFYSDAFRPLKLIILASSNELDWSQTLYVPIASPFEPFETEDFGDLLAVSVLMEDLIRSTDANVMGINLPQIAQRHGTEAGLLIIEMDDVEEVLGLERGIFRRI
;
A
#
# COMPACT_ATOMS: atom_id res chain seq x y z
N MET A 1 7.30 5.37 9.45
CA MET A 1 6.51 4.84 8.32
C MET A 1 5.05 5.16 8.59
N ARG A 2 4.40 5.82 7.63
CA ARG A 2 2.99 6.19 7.68
C ARG A 2 2.22 5.31 6.70
N ILE A 3 1.08 4.80 7.13
CA ILE A 3 0.16 4.00 6.31
C ILE A 3 -1.13 4.82 6.20
N ALA A 4 -1.52 5.15 4.98
CA ALA A 4 -2.68 5.99 4.70
C ALA A 4 -3.45 5.42 3.50
N ALA A 5 -4.62 5.97 3.22
CA ALA A 5 -5.38 5.63 2.02
C ALA A 5 -5.65 6.89 1.20
N PHE A 6 -5.34 6.82 -0.09
CA PHE A 6 -5.85 7.79 -1.04
C PHE A 6 -7.28 7.38 -1.40
N CYS A 7 -8.21 8.28 -1.06
CA CYS A 7 -9.63 8.10 -1.31
C CYS A 7 -10.07 9.02 -2.45
N ASP A 8 -10.89 8.50 -3.35
CA ASP A 8 -11.48 9.30 -4.41
C ASP A 8 -12.91 8.82 -4.70
N PHE A 9 -13.66 9.64 -5.41
CA PHE A 9 -15.02 9.34 -5.82
C PHE A 9 -15.00 8.42 -7.04
N TYR A 10 -15.35 7.15 -6.86
CA TYR A 10 -15.41 6.18 -7.94
C TYR A 10 -16.65 5.30 -7.83
N SER A 11 -17.41 5.18 -8.93
CA SER A 11 -18.65 4.41 -8.99
C SER A 11 -19.64 4.84 -7.90
N ASP A 12 -19.91 6.14 -7.84
CA ASP A 12 -20.92 6.79 -6.98
C ASP A 12 -20.66 6.75 -5.47
N ALA A 13 -19.43 6.44 -5.04
CA ALA A 13 -19.03 6.49 -3.64
C ALA A 13 -17.59 7.00 -3.47
N PHE A 14 -17.36 7.78 -2.41
CA PHE A 14 -16.03 8.12 -1.93
C PHE A 14 -15.45 6.92 -1.18
N ARG A 15 -14.28 6.45 -1.59
CA ARG A 15 -13.75 5.18 -1.06
C ARG A 15 -12.23 5.12 -1.20
N PRO A 16 -11.55 4.32 -0.35
CA PRO A 16 -10.13 4.07 -0.52
C PRO A 16 -9.90 3.34 -1.85
N LEU A 17 -9.13 3.96 -2.73
CA LEU A 17 -8.69 3.35 -3.99
C LEU A 17 -7.29 2.78 -3.86
N LYS A 18 -6.42 3.47 -3.12
CA LYS A 18 -5.02 3.08 -2.97
C LYS A 18 -4.61 3.10 -1.51
N LEU A 19 -3.90 2.06 -1.09
CA LEU A 19 -3.14 2.07 0.14
C LEU A 19 -1.78 2.74 -0.14
N ILE A 20 -1.39 3.66 0.71
CA ILE A 20 -0.16 4.42 0.61
C ILE A 20 0.74 4.07 1.79
N ILE A 21 1.97 3.65 1.50
CA ILE A 21 3.03 3.50 2.49
C ILE A 21 4.07 4.57 2.23
N LEU A 22 4.15 5.52 3.15
CA LEU A 22 5.15 6.58 3.12
C LEU A 22 6.25 6.25 4.11
N ALA A 23 7.46 6.07 3.60
CA ALA A 23 8.65 5.77 4.36
C ALA A 23 9.62 6.95 4.34
N SER A 24 10.27 7.21 5.47
CA SER A 24 11.39 8.17 5.51
C SER A 24 12.64 7.59 4.83
N SER A 25 13.60 8.45 4.51
CA SER A 25 14.88 8.00 3.96
C SER A 25 15.52 6.92 4.84
N ASN A 26 15.96 5.83 4.23
CA ASN A 26 16.56 4.65 4.88
C ASN A 26 15.65 3.87 5.84
N GLU A 27 14.34 4.10 5.84
CA GLU A 27 13.41 3.31 6.66
C GLU A 27 13.06 1.96 6.00
N LEU A 28 13.13 1.89 4.66
CA LEU A 28 12.93 0.65 3.91
C LEU A 28 14.23 -0.13 3.78
N ASP A 29 14.24 -1.36 4.31
CA ASP A 29 15.26 -2.33 3.97
C ASP A 29 14.84 -3.12 2.73
N TRP A 30 15.34 -2.65 1.59
CA TRP A 30 15.06 -3.23 0.27
C TRP A 30 15.60 -4.65 0.07
N SER A 31 16.34 -5.22 1.03
CA SER A 31 16.83 -6.60 0.95
C SER A 31 15.85 -7.63 1.51
N GLN A 32 14.73 -7.20 2.11
CA GLN A 32 13.78 -8.09 2.78
C GLN A 32 12.31 -7.76 2.49
N THR A 33 11.43 -8.72 2.78
CA THR A 33 9.99 -8.50 2.76
C THR A 33 9.58 -7.55 3.88
N LEU A 34 8.85 -6.50 3.54
CA LEU A 34 8.23 -5.60 4.51
C LEU A 34 6.86 -6.16 4.91
N TYR A 35 6.64 -6.40 6.19
CA TYR A 35 5.32 -6.80 6.71
C TYR A 35 4.61 -5.60 7.33
N VAL A 36 3.38 -5.36 6.87
CA VAL A 36 2.61 -4.16 7.16
C VAL A 36 1.25 -4.56 7.76
N PRO A 37 0.91 -4.10 8.98
CA PRO A 37 -0.43 -4.28 9.51
C PRO A 37 -1.43 -3.43 8.72
N ILE A 38 -2.50 -4.06 8.25
CA ILE A 38 -3.60 -3.42 7.55
C ILE A 38 -4.77 -3.31 8.52
N ALA A 39 -5.07 -2.08 8.95
CA ALA A 39 -6.15 -1.79 9.87
C ALA A 39 -6.91 -0.54 9.40
N SER A 40 -8.23 -0.64 9.37
CA SER A 40 -9.12 0.50 9.17
C SER A 40 -9.58 1.08 10.53
N PRO A 41 -9.96 2.37 10.60
CA PRO A 41 -9.98 3.36 9.52
C PRO A 41 -8.57 3.80 9.12
N PHE A 42 -8.38 4.12 7.83
CA PHE A 42 -7.12 4.65 7.31
C PHE A 42 -7.06 6.16 7.47
N GLU A 43 -5.85 6.68 7.70
CA GLU A 43 -5.61 8.12 7.56
C GLU A 43 -5.81 8.54 6.09
N PRO A 44 -6.43 9.70 5.81
CA PRO A 44 -6.52 10.23 4.45
C PRO A 44 -5.13 10.58 3.91
N PHE A 45 -4.92 10.30 2.63
CA PHE A 45 -3.79 10.76 1.85
C PHE A 45 -4.32 11.63 0.70
N GLU A 46 -3.97 12.90 0.68
CA GLU A 46 -4.49 13.86 -0.29
C GLU A 46 -3.57 14.00 -1.50
N THR A 47 -4.06 14.64 -2.57
CA THR A 47 -3.26 14.86 -3.80
C THR A 47 -1.99 15.68 -3.51
N GLU A 48 -2.07 16.62 -2.58
CA GLU A 48 -0.97 17.49 -2.18
C GLU A 48 0.12 16.72 -1.41
N ASP A 49 -0.24 15.62 -0.73
CA ASP A 49 0.70 14.82 0.07
C ASP A 49 1.71 14.03 -0.79
N PHE A 50 1.41 13.81 -2.08
CA PHE A 50 2.36 13.14 -2.99
C PHE A 50 3.63 13.96 -3.19
N GLY A 51 3.53 15.29 -3.25
CA GLY A 51 4.66 16.20 -3.46
C GLY A 51 5.60 15.78 -4.60
N ASP A 52 6.90 15.89 -4.35
CA ASP A 52 7.98 15.47 -5.27
C ASP A 52 8.57 14.09 -4.90
N LEU A 53 7.81 13.25 -4.17
CA LEU A 53 8.31 11.96 -3.71
C LEU A 53 8.42 10.96 -4.87
N LEU A 54 9.52 10.21 -4.89
CA LEU A 54 9.65 9.06 -5.77
C LEU A 54 8.70 7.96 -5.30
N ALA A 55 7.69 7.71 -6.12
CA ALA A 55 6.67 6.70 -5.88
C ALA A 55 6.87 5.49 -6.80
N VAL A 56 6.55 4.32 -6.26
CA VAL A 56 6.50 3.07 -7.04
C VAL A 56 5.17 2.38 -6.81
N SER A 57 4.56 1.92 -7.90
CA SER A 57 3.41 1.04 -7.83
C SER A 57 3.87 -0.36 -7.43
N VAL A 58 3.28 -0.88 -6.36
CA VAL A 58 3.43 -2.27 -5.94
C VAL A 58 2.45 -3.10 -6.75
N LEU A 59 2.95 -4.14 -7.40
CA LEU A 59 2.13 -5.04 -8.20
C LEU A 59 1.60 -6.18 -7.33
N MET A 60 0.50 -6.80 -7.75
CA MET A 60 -0.03 -8.02 -7.11
C MET A 60 1.05 -9.09 -6.88
N GLU A 61 1.96 -9.28 -7.82
CA GLU A 61 3.06 -10.26 -7.71
C GLU A 61 4.10 -9.93 -6.63
N ASP A 62 4.15 -8.69 -6.15
CA ASP A 62 5.03 -8.29 -5.05
C ASP A 62 4.37 -8.49 -3.68
N LEU A 63 3.07 -8.72 -3.64
CA LEU A 63 2.32 -8.86 -2.40
C LEU A 63 2.39 -10.31 -1.91
N ILE A 64 2.61 -10.44 -0.60
CA ILE A 64 2.75 -11.73 0.07
C ILE A 64 1.66 -11.83 1.13
N ARG A 65 0.90 -12.92 1.06
CA ARG A 65 -0.07 -13.25 2.11
C ARG A 65 0.66 -13.65 3.38
N SER A 66 0.43 -12.91 4.47
CA SER A 66 0.92 -13.29 5.80
C SER A 66 0.07 -14.41 6.41
N THR A 67 0.63 -15.12 7.38
CA THR A 67 -0.13 -16.03 8.25
C THR A 67 -1.06 -15.27 9.21
N ASP A 68 -0.74 -14.01 9.51
CA ASP A 68 -1.59 -13.13 10.32
C ASP A 68 -2.65 -12.45 9.44
N ALA A 69 -3.92 -12.61 9.81
CA ALA A 69 -5.07 -12.23 8.97
C ALA A 69 -5.13 -10.74 8.57
N ASN A 70 -4.48 -9.87 9.32
CA ASN A 70 -4.46 -8.43 9.09
C ASN A 70 -3.05 -7.90 8.75
N VAL A 71 -2.14 -8.77 8.33
CA VAL A 71 -0.78 -8.37 7.94
C VAL A 71 -0.56 -8.74 6.48
N MET A 72 -0.02 -7.79 5.71
CA MET A 72 0.35 -7.99 4.32
C MET A 72 1.86 -7.88 4.19
N GLY A 73 2.49 -8.81 3.49
CA GLY A 73 3.90 -8.70 3.10
C GLY A 73 4.06 -8.00 1.77
N ILE A 74 5.17 -7.28 1.59
CA ILE A 74 5.56 -6.61 0.35
C ILE A 74 7.01 -7.01 0.02
N ASN A 75 7.22 -7.64 -1.12
CA ASN A 75 8.52 -8.11 -1.59
C ASN A 75 9.38 -6.95 -2.12
N LEU A 76 10.00 -6.20 -1.21
CA LEU A 76 10.86 -5.06 -1.56
C LEU A 76 12.04 -5.45 -2.49
N PRO A 77 12.71 -6.60 -2.33
CA PRO A 77 13.77 -7.03 -3.26
C PRO A 77 13.35 -7.05 -4.73
N GLN A 78 12.14 -7.54 -5.00
CA GLN A 78 11.61 -7.64 -6.36
C GLN A 78 11.28 -6.26 -6.93
N ILE A 79 10.70 -5.37 -6.11
CA ILE A 79 10.44 -3.98 -6.50
C ILE A 79 11.77 -3.25 -6.78
N ALA A 80 12.77 -3.43 -5.91
CA ALA A 80 14.10 -2.84 -6.05
C ALA A 80 14.79 -3.28 -7.33
N GLN A 81 14.62 -4.54 -7.75
CA GLN A 81 15.18 -5.04 -9.01
C GLN A 81 14.59 -4.32 -10.23
N ARG A 82 13.31 -3.92 -10.18
CA ARG A 82 12.62 -3.24 -11.29
C ARG A 82 12.83 -1.72 -11.29
N HIS A 83 12.91 -1.10 -10.11
CA HIS A 83 12.80 0.36 -9.96
C HIS A 83 13.94 1.01 -9.16
N GLY A 84 14.86 0.23 -8.58
CA GLY A 84 15.88 0.74 -7.65
C GLY A 84 15.34 0.95 -6.22
N THR A 85 16.13 1.58 -5.36
CA THR A 85 15.88 1.68 -3.91
C THR A 85 15.59 3.10 -3.42
N GLU A 86 15.38 4.03 -4.34
CA GLU A 86 15.23 5.46 -4.04
C GLU A 86 13.78 5.87 -3.73
N ALA A 87 12.81 4.98 -3.97
CA ALA A 87 11.41 5.29 -3.74
C ALA A 87 11.10 5.48 -2.24
N GLY A 88 10.45 6.59 -1.89
CA GLY A 88 9.97 6.87 -0.54
C GLY A 88 8.49 6.51 -0.35
N LEU A 89 7.78 6.23 -1.43
CA LEU A 89 6.34 6.04 -1.43
C LEU A 89 5.98 4.77 -2.20
N LEU A 90 5.29 3.84 -1.54
CA LEU A 90 4.73 2.63 -2.16
C LEU A 90 3.22 2.81 -2.33
N ILE A 91 2.73 2.59 -3.53
CA ILE A 91 1.31 2.69 -3.88
C ILE A 91 0.78 1.30 -4.18
N ILE A 92 -0.24 0.87 -3.45
CA ILE A 92 -0.89 -0.43 -3.65
C ILE A 92 -2.37 -0.19 -3.96
N GLU A 93 -2.91 -0.87 -4.98
CA GLU A 93 -4.34 -0.83 -5.24
C GLU A 93 -5.10 -1.50 -4.08
N MET A 94 -6.14 -0.86 -3.56
CA MET A 94 -6.86 -1.37 -2.39
C MET A 94 -7.55 -2.72 -2.68
N ASP A 95 -7.98 -2.94 -3.93
CA ASP A 95 -8.54 -4.22 -4.36
C ASP A 95 -7.49 -5.35 -4.25
N ASP A 96 -6.21 -5.07 -4.52
CA ASP A 96 -5.14 -6.07 -4.40
C ASP A 96 -4.85 -6.40 -2.92
N VAL A 97 -4.93 -5.39 -2.05
CA VAL A 97 -4.82 -5.58 -0.59
C VAL A 97 -5.92 -6.51 -0.07
N GLU A 98 -7.17 -6.27 -0.50
CA GLU A 98 -8.32 -7.11 -0.13
C GLU A 98 -8.15 -8.54 -0.63
N GLU A 99 -7.69 -8.73 -1.87
CA GLU A 99 -7.45 -10.05 -2.46
C GLU A 99 -6.36 -10.84 -1.71
N VAL A 100 -5.22 -10.22 -1.41
CA VAL A 100 -4.09 -10.87 -0.73
C VAL A 100 -4.44 -11.26 0.71
N LEU A 101 -5.21 -10.42 1.40
CA LEU A 101 -5.72 -10.72 2.74
C LEU A 101 -6.89 -11.72 2.71
N GLY A 102 -7.48 -12.00 1.54
CA GLY A 102 -8.64 -12.88 1.40
C GLY A 102 -9.92 -12.27 1.97
N LEU A 103 -10.04 -10.95 1.92
CA LEU A 103 -11.20 -10.20 2.37
C LEU A 103 -12.28 -10.12 1.28
N GLU A 104 -13.51 -9.79 1.69
CA GLU A 104 -14.56 -9.48 0.72
C GLU A 104 -14.17 -8.21 -0.06
N ARG A 105 -14.29 -8.25 -1.39
CA ARG A 105 -13.99 -7.09 -2.22
C ARG A 105 -14.90 -5.92 -1.85
N GLY A 106 -14.29 -4.77 -1.63
CA GLY A 106 -14.93 -3.56 -1.18
C GLY A 106 -15.27 -3.51 0.30
N ILE A 107 -14.70 -4.40 1.13
CA ILE A 107 -14.91 -4.36 2.58
C ILE A 107 -14.50 -3.00 3.18
N PHE A 108 -13.44 -2.39 2.65
CA PHE A 108 -12.98 -1.07 3.11
C PHE A 108 -13.82 0.10 2.57
N ARG A 109 -14.82 -0.18 1.73
CA ARG A 109 -15.77 0.80 1.17
C ARG A 109 -17.04 0.96 2.03
N ARG A 110 -17.25 0.08 3.01
CA ARG A 110 -18.51 -0.02 3.79
C ARG A 110 -18.51 0.81 5.09
N ILE A 111 -17.48 1.60 5.36
CA ILE A 111 -17.28 2.33 6.62
C ILE A 111 -17.66 3.79 6.46
#